data_AF-A0A1F4WIY3-F1
#
_entry.id   AF-A0A1F4WIY3-F1
#
_cell.length_a   1.000
_cell.length_b   1.000
_cell.length_c   1.000
_cell.angle_alpha   90.00
_cell.angle_beta   90.00
_cell.angle_gamma   90.00
#
_symmetry.space_group_name_H-M   'P 1'
#
loop_
_entity.id
_entity.type
_entity.pdbx_description
1 polymer ?
#
loop_
_entity_poly.entity_id
_entity_poly.type
_entity_poly.pdbx_seq_one_letter_code
_entity_poly.pdbx_strand_id
1 'polypeptide(L)'
;MSFMDIKEIIENKPLSNGNKYNSSAFKLLRLVLGIMGVLLIAGFLFPAAVGAILNFIWITLLAIVITFFTLGILVVVGLRKEASHILDILFEGTLTFLDLADFIRIIYKRFIEILKEFLVSAAPVFAYIVTFALYMLLLALYKWVGKTFDVALFTIVLTFVLVYLFGFYNRPNLNPSTPEDLLSWRAMFRQRYKSGFIDGFEVVLFIFFLTMDSTKIFFLPESLNIELRAKISDYDLMVRSFMYTDHMRVTINLVILATITEIFRNTMKVVAGARQHYILDKTIDESKTASYSRSLRIKNAIRKSFHDAKDDLVKFITFTTVLFGAFMFFPRLKLLTLGVASLTNLFLDFMIPARLTSKRSNDLFSRIIVKVFKL
;
A
#
# COMPACT_ATOMS: atom_id res chain seq x y z
N MET A 1 -0.81 15.53 -95.76
CA MET A 1 -1.83 15.03 -94.82
C MET A 1 -1.21 13.86 -94.06
N SER A 2 -0.35 14.11 -93.07
CA SER A 2 -0.69 14.35 -91.65
C SER A 2 -1.51 13.18 -91.10
N PHE A 3 -0.84 12.12 -90.64
CA PHE A 3 -0.56 11.86 -89.21
C PHE A 3 -1.81 11.98 -88.34
N MET A 4 -2.45 10.84 -88.08
CA MET A 4 -3.15 10.62 -86.82
C MET A 4 -3.16 9.12 -86.47
N ASP A 5 -2.77 8.88 -85.24
CA ASP A 5 -2.29 7.67 -84.59
C ASP A 5 -3.15 6.40 -84.69
N ILE A 6 -2.57 5.36 -85.29
CA ILE A 6 -2.95 3.96 -85.06
C ILE A 6 -2.06 3.33 -83.96
N LYS A 7 -1.05 4.04 -83.46
CA LYS A 7 -0.19 3.59 -82.36
C LYS A 7 -0.84 3.72 -80.97
N GLU A 8 -1.87 4.54 -80.81
CA GLU A 8 -2.53 4.77 -79.51
C GLU A 8 -3.64 3.78 -79.16
N ILE A 9 -4.08 2.91 -80.07
CA ILE A 9 -5.15 1.93 -79.80
C ILE A 9 -4.60 0.60 -79.24
N ILE A 10 -3.28 0.37 -79.28
CA ILE A 10 -2.66 -0.83 -78.69
C ILE A 10 -2.26 -0.61 -77.22
N GLU A 11 -2.34 0.63 -76.70
CA GLU A 11 -1.84 0.97 -75.37
C GLU A 11 -2.90 0.96 -74.24
N ASN A 12 -4.12 0.50 -74.50
CA ASN A 12 -5.12 0.33 -73.45
C ASN A 12 -5.83 -1.02 -73.51
N LYS A 13 -5.14 -2.04 -72.99
CA LYS A 13 -5.79 -3.21 -72.38
C LYS A 13 -5.27 -3.36 -70.94
N PRO A 14 -6.15 -3.35 -69.93
CA PRO A 14 -5.74 -3.41 -68.55
C PRO A 14 -5.44 -4.85 -68.10
N LEU A 15 -4.51 -4.95 -67.15
CA LEU A 15 -4.43 -5.96 -66.07
C LEU A 15 -4.39 -7.44 -66.45
N SER A 16 -3.21 -8.05 -66.28
CA SER A 16 -3.08 -9.29 -65.50
C SER A 16 -1.62 -9.54 -65.11
N ASN A 17 -1.12 -8.77 -64.13
CA ASN A 17 -0.09 -9.27 -63.21
C ASN A 17 -0.72 -10.26 -62.21
N GLY A 18 -1.41 -11.27 -62.75
CA GLY A 18 -2.09 -12.31 -62.00
C GLY A 18 -1.18 -13.51 -61.77
N ASN A 19 -0.92 -13.81 -60.50
CA ASN A 19 -0.61 -15.14 -59.99
C ASN A 19 0.80 -15.74 -60.17
N LYS A 20 1.87 -14.98 -59.86
CA LYS A 20 3.10 -15.62 -59.33
C LYS A 20 3.11 -15.79 -57.81
N TYR A 21 2.27 -15.05 -57.08
CA TYR A 21 2.15 -15.17 -55.61
C TYR A 21 1.29 -16.34 -55.12
N ASN A 22 0.55 -17.00 -56.01
CA ASN A 22 -0.46 -17.99 -55.62
C ASN A 22 0.03 -19.46 -55.67
N SER A 23 1.13 -19.77 -56.37
CA SER A 23 1.54 -21.17 -56.54
C SER A 23 2.20 -21.77 -55.30
N SER A 24 2.96 -21.00 -54.51
CA SER A 24 3.55 -21.48 -53.25
C SER A 24 2.51 -21.65 -52.15
N ALA A 25 1.58 -20.71 -52.00
CA ALA A 25 0.50 -20.81 -51.03
C ALA A 25 -0.43 -22.01 -51.33
N PHE A 26 -0.78 -22.24 -52.60
CA PHE A 26 -1.58 -23.41 -52.99
C PHE A 26 -0.81 -24.74 -52.87
N LYS A 27 0.50 -24.76 -53.10
CA LYS A 27 1.34 -25.95 -52.84
C LYS A 27 1.39 -26.28 -51.34
N LEU A 28 1.55 -25.26 -50.49
CA LEU A 28 1.58 -25.41 -49.04
C LEU A 28 0.22 -25.85 -48.50
N LEU A 29 -0.87 -25.27 -49.01
CA LEU A 29 -2.24 -25.68 -48.69
C LEU A 29 -2.52 -27.13 -49.09
N ARG A 30 -2.09 -27.54 -50.29
CA ARG A 30 -2.25 -28.92 -50.79
C ARG A 30 -1.41 -29.92 -49.98
N LEU A 31 -0.23 -29.51 -49.51
CA LEU A 31 0.61 -30.31 -48.62
C LEU A 31 0.00 -30.44 -47.22
N VAL A 32 -0.54 -29.35 -46.65
CA VAL A 32 -1.26 -29.38 -45.36
C VAL A 32 -2.52 -30.24 -45.46
N LEU A 33 -3.31 -30.10 -46.51
CA LEU A 33 -4.48 -30.94 -46.77
C LEU A 33 -4.10 -32.41 -46.99
N GLY A 34 -2.98 -32.68 -47.66
CA GLY A 34 -2.43 -34.02 -47.82
C GLY A 34 -2.01 -34.65 -46.49
N ILE A 35 -1.31 -33.90 -45.64
CA ILE A 35 -0.91 -34.34 -44.29
C ILE A 35 -2.15 -34.57 -43.41
N MET A 36 -3.15 -33.68 -43.46
CA MET A 36 -4.41 -33.87 -42.75
C MET A 36 -5.17 -35.09 -43.25
N GLY A 37 -5.23 -35.32 -44.57
CA GLY A 37 -5.85 -36.52 -45.15
C GLY A 37 -5.15 -37.81 -44.72
N VAL A 38 -3.82 -37.82 -44.71
CA VAL A 38 -3.02 -38.96 -44.23
C VAL A 38 -3.23 -39.18 -42.72
N LEU A 39 -3.28 -38.12 -41.91
CA LEU A 39 -3.57 -38.21 -40.47
C LEU A 39 -4.98 -38.74 -40.19
N LEU A 40 -5.97 -38.40 -41.01
CA LEU A 40 -7.34 -38.93 -40.88
C LEU A 40 -7.42 -40.42 -41.24
N ILE A 41 -6.77 -40.84 -42.33
CA ILE A 41 -6.70 -42.25 -42.73
C ILE A 41 -5.91 -43.07 -41.70
N ALA A 42 -4.76 -42.56 -41.25
CA ALA A 42 -3.97 -43.19 -40.19
C ALA A 42 -4.71 -43.23 -38.85
N GLY A 43 -5.52 -42.20 -38.54
CA GLY A 43 -6.34 -42.14 -37.32
C GLY A 43 -7.47 -43.16 -37.32
N PHE A 44 -7.99 -43.53 -38.50
CA PHE A 44 -8.97 -44.60 -38.64
C PHE A 44 -8.34 -45.99 -38.53
N LEU A 45 -7.15 -46.19 -39.11
CA LEU A 45 -6.46 -47.48 -39.13
C LEU A 45 -5.71 -47.81 -37.82
N PHE A 46 -5.17 -46.79 -37.13
CA PHE A 46 -4.38 -46.93 -35.90
C PHE A 46 -4.74 -45.85 -34.85
N PRO A 47 -5.97 -45.87 -34.31
CA PRO A 47 -6.49 -44.81 -33.44
C PRO A 47 -5.65 -44.61 -32.16
N ALA A 48 -5.07 -45.67 -31.60
CA ALA A 48 -4.22 -45.57 -30.41
C ALA A 48 -2.87 -44.87 -30.70
N ALA A 49 -2.24 -45.15 -31.85
CA ALA A 49 -0.96 -44.56 -32.23
C ALA A 49 -1.11 -43.09 -32.63
N VAL A 50 -2.15 -42.77 -33.42
CA VAL A 50 -2.45 -41.38 -33.79
C VAL A 50 -2.93 -40.57 -32.59
N GLY A 51 -3.72 -41.17 -31.69
CA GLY A 51 -4.08 -40.56 -30.41
C GLY A 51 -2.86 -40.25 -29.54
N ALA A 52 -1.89 -41.17 -29.45
CA ALA A 52 -0.64 -40.93 -28.72
C ALA A 52 0.21 -39.81 -29.35
N ILE A 53 0.33 -39.77 -30.68
CA ILE A 53 1.05 -38.72 -31.41
C ILE A 53 0.36 -37.36 -31.22
N LEU A 54 -0.96 -37.29 -31.34
CA LEU A 54 -1.72 -36.05 -31.12
C LEU A 54 -1.62 -35.58 -29.67
N ASN A 55 -1.73 -36.48 -28.69
CA ASN A 55 -1.55 -36.15 -27.28
C ASN A 55 -0.13 -35.66 -27.01
N PHE A 56 0.89 -36.29 -27.62
CA PHE A 56 2.27 -35.82 -27.53
C PHE A 56 2.41 -34.41 -28.09
N ILE A 57 1.89 -34.14 -29.28
CA ILE A 57 1.88 -32.80 -29.90
C ILE A 57 1.17 -31.79 -28.99
N TRP A 58 0.02 -32.14 -28.41
CA TRP A 58 -0.72 -31.28 -27.48
C TRP A 58 0.07 -30.96 -26.21
N ILE A 59 0.71 -31.96 -25.60
CA ILE A 59 1.54 -31.79 -24.41
C ILE A 59 2.75 -30.90 -24.73
N THR A 60 3.40 -31.09 -25.88
CA THR A 60 4.50 -30.25 -26.33
C THR A 60 4.06 -28.81 -26.58
N LEU A 61 2.92 -28.59 -27.24
CA LEU A 61 2.35 -27.26 -27.44
C LEU A 61 2.01 -26.57 -26.11
N LEU A 62 1.43 -27.30 -25.16
CA LEU A 62 1.13 -26.78 -23.82
C LEU A 62 2.42 -26.36 -23.09
N ALA A 63 3.47 -27.19 -23.15
CA ALA A 63 4.77 -26.89 -22.55
C ALA A 63 5.42 -25.64 -23.17
N ILE A 64 5.32 -25.48 -24.50
CA ILE A 64 5.78 -24.29 -25.21
C ILE A 64 5.01 -23.06 -24.74
N VAL A 65 3.67 -23.12 -24.69
CA VAL A 65 2.83 -22.00 -24.24
C VAL A 65 3.16 -21.57 -22.81
N ILE A 66 3.33 -22.53 -21.88
CA ILE A 66 3.73 -22.25 -20.49
C ILE A 66 5.10 -21.55 -20.45
N THR A 67 6.04 -22.01 -21.27
CA THR A 67 7.39 -21.43 -21.33
C THR A 67 7.36 -20.00 -21.86
N PHE A 68 6.59 -19.73 -22.92
CA PHE A 68 6.37 -18.39 -23.46
C PHE A 68 5.69 -17.44 -22.47
N PHE A 69 4.67 -17.90 -21.75
CA PHE A 69 4.04 -17.10 -20.69
C PHE A 69 5.02 -16.75 -19.57
N THR A 70 5.83 -17.72 -19.15
CA THR A 70 6.84 -17.53 -18.10
C THR A 70 7.90 -16.52 -18.53
N LEU A 71 8.41 -16.64 -19.77
CA LEU A 71 9.34 -15.68 -20.37
C LEU A 71 8.71 -14.28 -20.52
N GLY A 72 7.44 -14.19 -20.93
CA GLY A 72 6.70 -12.94 -21.04
C GLY A 72 6.60 -12.21 -19.70
N ILE A 73 6.26 -12.93 -18.63
CA ILE A 73 6.21 -12.37 -17.26
C ILE A 73 7.60 -11.88 -16.84
N LEU A 74 8.67 -12.64 -17.08
CA LEU A 74 10.05 -12.25 -16.76
C LEU A 74 10.46 -10.94 -17.44
N VAL A 75 10.12 -10.78 -18.73
CA VAL A 75 10.42 -9.55 -19.48
C VAL A 75 9.61 -8.36 -18.95
N VAL A 76 8.32 -8.53 -18.65
CA VAL A 76 7.46 -7.47 -18.08
C VAL A 76 7.96 -7.01 -16.71
N VAL A 77 8.51 -7.92 -15.91
CA VAL A 77 9.06 -7.63 -14.58
C VAL A 77 10.48 -7.02 -14.63
N GLY A 78 11.06 -6.87 -15.83
CA GLY A 78 12.36 -6.21 -16.03
C GLY A 78 13.58 -7.14 -15.99
N LEU A 79 13.36 -8.46 -15.95
CA LEU A 79 14.40 -9.51 -15.91
C LEU A 79 14.71 -10.04 -17.31
N ARG A 80 15.05 -9.12 -18.22
CA ARG A 80 15.29 -9.42 -19.65
C ARG A 80 16.51 -10.30 -19.87
N LYS A 81 17.55 -10.19 -19.03
CA LYS A 81 18.79 -10.97 -19.16
C LYS A 81 18.55 -12.44 -18.81
N GLU A 82 17.74 -12.69 -17.79
CA GLU A 82 17.35 -14.01 -17.34
C GLU A 82 16.43 -14.69 -18.37
N ALA A 83 15.50 -13.94 -18.95
CA ALA A 83 14.68 -14.44 -20.06
C ALA A 83 15.52 -14.79 -21.30
N SER A 84 16.55 -13.99 -21.61
CA SER A 84 17.49 -14.29 -22.70
C SER A 84 18.27 -15.57 -22.43
N HIS A 85 18.80 -15.74 -21.22
CA HIS A 85 19.55 -16.95 -20.86
C HIS A 85 18.70 -18.22 -20.94
N ILE A 86 17.42 -18.15 -20.56
CA ILE A 86 16.48 -19.28 -20.70
C ILE A 86 16.17 -19.57 -22.18
N LEU A 87 16.04 -18.53 -23.01
CA LEU A 87 15.90 -18.71 -24.47
C LEU A 87 17.14 -19.34 -25.08
N ASP A 88 18.34 -18.91 -24.68
CA ASP A 88 19.61 -19.45 -25.17
C ASP A 88 19.72 -20.95 -24.85
N ILE A 89 19.35 -21.38 -23.63
CA ILE A 89 19.30 -22.80 -23.23
C ILE A 89 18.26 -23.60 -24.07
N LEU A 90 17.11 -22.99 -24.41
CA LEU A 90 16.10 -23.59 -25.28
C LEU A 90 16.57 -23.75 -26.73
N PHE A 91 17.40 -22.82 -27.22
CA PHE A 91 17.95 -22.85 -28.57
C PHE A 91 19.19 -23.76 -28.69
N GLU A 92 19.96 -23.96 -27.62
CA GLU A 92 21.24 -24.70 -27.67
C GLU A 92 21.13 -26.24 -27.65
N GLY A 93 20.00 -26.87 -27.33
CA GLY A 93 20.02 -28.34 -27.19
C GLY A 93 18.71 -29.09 -27.30
N THR A 94 18.74 -30.13 -28.15
CA THR A 94 17.95 -31.36 -28.09
C THR A 94 17.80 -31.87 -26.65
N LEU A 95 16.68 -31.57 -26.00
CA LEU A 95 16.41 -31.99 -24.63
C LEU A 95 15.90 -33.43 -24.59
N THR A 96 16.73 -34.34 -24.06
CA THR A 96 16.28 -35.62 -23.54
C THR A 96 15.21 -35.40 -22.46
N PHE A 97 14.19 -36.24 -22.36
CA PHE A 97 13.06 -36.06 -21.42
C PHE A 97 13.49 -35.89 -19.95
N LEU A 98 14.61 -36.49 -19.54
CA LEU A 98 15.18 -36.34 -18.20
C LEU A 98 15.72 -34.92 -17.96
N ASP A 99 16.43 -34.35 -18.95
CA ASP A 99 16.94 -32.97 -18.86
C ASP A 99 15.81 -31.93 -18.87
N LEU A 100 14.70 -32.23 -19.55
CA LEU A 100 13.52 -31.37 -19.56
C LEU A 100 12.85 -31.29 -18.17
N ALA A 101 12.76 -32.41 -17.44
CA ALA A 101 12.15 -32.43 -16.12
C ALA A 101 12.98 -31.63 -15.10
N ASP A 102 14.30 -31.78 -15.14
CA ASP A 102 15.21 -31.01 -14.28
C ASP A 102 15.24 -29.53 -14.67
N PHE A 103 15.20 -29.22 -15.97
CA PHE A 103 15.05 -27.86 -16.48
C PHE A 103 13.75 -27.20 -15.99
N ILE A 104 12.60 -27.87 -16.13
CA ILE A 104 11.30 -27.37 -15.63
C ILE A 104 11.37 -27.15 -14.12
N ARG A 105 12.00 -28.05 -13.36
CA ARG A 105 12.15 -27.92 -11.91
C ARG A 105 12.99 -26.70 -11.53
N ILE A 106 14.09 -26.46 -12.24
CA ILE A 106 14.97 -25.30 -12.03
C ILE A 106 14.22 -24.00 -12.36
N ILE A 107 13.55 -23.95 -13.53
CA ILE A 107 12.74 -22.79 -13.93
C ILE A 107 11.64 -22.53 -12.92
N TYR A 108 10.91 -23.56 -12.49
CA TYR A 108 9.82 -23.41 -11.54
C TYR A 108 10.30 -22.88 -10.19
N LYS A 109 11.42 -23.39 -9.67
CA LYS A 109 12.05 -22.85 -8.44
C LYS A 109 12.43 -21.39 -8.61
N ARG A 110 13.09 -21.05 -9.73
CA ARG A 110 13.53 -19.68 -10.02
C ARG A 110 12.35 -18.72 -10.19
N PHE A 111 11.30 -19.16 -10.87
CA PHE A 111 10.06 -18.43 -11.03
C PHE A 111 9.39 -18.14 -9.68
N ILE A 112 9.35 -19.13 -8.77
CA ILE A 112 8.83 -18.93 -7.41
C ILE A 112 9.67 -17.91 -6.64
N GLU A 113 11.00 -17.97 -6.72
CA GLU A 113 11.88 -17.00 -6.06
C GLU A 113 11.63 -15.58 -6.55
N ILE A 114 11.56 -15.39 -7.86
CA ILE A 114 11.27 -14.10 -8.50
C ILE A 114 9.86 -13.62 -8.11
N LEU A 115 8.86 -14.50 -8.09
CA LEU A 115 7.51 -14.16 -7.67
C LEU A 115 7.48 -13.68 -6.21
N LYS A 116 8.25 -14.32 -5.32
CA LYS A 116 8.38 -13.88 -3.92
C LYS A 116 9.03 -12.50 -3.82
N GLU A 117 10.11 -12.26 -4.55
CA GLU A 117 10.78 -10.95 -4.59
C GLU A 117 9.84 -9.86 -5.12
N PHE A 118 9.11 -10.16 -6.19
CA PHE A 118 8.08 -9.29 -6.74
C PHE A 118 7.01 -8.96 -5.70
N LEU A 119 6.45 -9.96 -5.02
CA LEU A 119 5.45 -9.75 -3.97
C LEU A 119 5.98 -8.87 -2.84
N VAL A 120 7.22 -9.11 -2.36
CA VAL A 120 7.86 -8.29 -1.32
C VAL A 120 8.05 -6.84 -1.80
N SER A 121 8.42 -6.64 -3.06
CA SER A 121 8.55 -5.31 -3.66
C SER A 121 7.21 -4.60 -3.82
N ALA A 122 6.17 -5.32 -4.27
CA ALA A 122 4.82 -4.82 -4.48
C ALA A 122 4.01 -4.65 -3.18
N ALA A 123 4.49 -5.19 -2.05
CA ALA A 123 3.80 -5.15 -0.76
C ALA A 123 3.29 -3.75 -0.34
N PRO A 124 4.05 -2.65 -0.49
CA PRO A 124 3.55 -1.30 -0.19
C PRO A 124 2.42 -0.85 -1.12
N VAL A 125 2.48 -1.22 -2.41
CA VAL A 125 1.44 -0.90 -3.39
C VAL A 125 0.13 -1.60 -3.03
N PHE A 126 0.19 -2.89 -2.69
CA PHE A 126 -0.98 -3.62 -2.20
C PHE A 126 -1.54 -2.99 -0.93
N ALA A 127 -0.68 -2.57 0.00
CA ALA A 127 -1.12 -1.88 1.21
C ALA A 127 -1.86 -0.57 0.88
N TYR A 128 -1.35 0.23 -0.06
CA TYR A 128 -2.01 1.46 -0.48
C TYR A 128 -3.36 1.21 -1.15
N ILE A 129 -3.48 0.20 -2.00
CA ILE A 129 -4.76 -0.21 -2.60
C ILE A 129 -5.79 -0.56 -1.52
N VAL A 130 -5.37 -1.34 -0.51
CA VAL A 130 -6.26 -1.71 0.61
C VAL A 130 -6.66 -0.47 1.43
N THR A 131 -5.73 0.44 1.71
CA THR A 131 -6.07 1.68 2.43
C THR A 131 -6.99 2.58 1.62
N PHE A 132 -6.84 2.66 0.30
CA PHE A 132 -7.76 3.40 -0.56
C PHE A 132 -9.16 2.79 -0.56
N ALA A 133 -9.28 1.47 -0.67
CA ALA A 133 -10.57 0.79 -0.52
C ALA A 133 -11.23 1.08 0.84
N LEU A 134 -10.42 1.13 1.91
CA LEU A 134 -10.88 1.46 3.25
C LEU A 134 -11.37 2.91 3.36
N TYR A 135 -10.70 3.88 2.73
CA TYR A 135 -11.18 5.27 2.63
C TYR A 135 -12.57 5.35 1.97
N MET A 136 -12.73 4.67 0.83
CA MET A 136 -13.99 4.62 0.09
C MET A 136 -15.11 4.02 0.97
N LEU A 137 -14.81 2.92 1.66
CA LEU A 137 -15.73 2.26 2.59
C LEU A 137 -16.12 3.18 3.76
N LEU A 138 -15.14 3.84 4.38
CA LEU A 138 -15.37 4.75 5.51
C LEU A 138 -16.26 5.92 5.12
N LEU A 139 -16.03 6.56 3.97
CA LEU A 139 -16.87 7.65 3.49
C LEU A 139 -18.27 7.18 3.12
N ALA A 140 -18.40 6.05 2.42
CA ALA A 140 -19.70 5.50 2.07
C ALA A 140 -20.52 5.19 3.33
N LEU A 141 -19.91 4.54 4.33
CA LEU A 141 -20.54 4.24 5.62
C LEU A 141 -20.93 5.53 6.35
N TYR A 142 -20.02 6.50 6.42
CA TYR A 142 -20.25 7.76 7.13
C TYR A 142 -21.39 8.57 6.52
N LYS A 143 -21.45 8.69 5.18
CA LYS A 143 -22.54 9.36 4.48
C LYS A 143 -23.86 8.60 4.58
N TRP A 144 -23.80 7.27 4.55
CA TRP A 144 -24.99 6.43 4.73
C TRP A 144 -25.62 6.61 6.11
N VAL A 145 -24.81 6.62 7.17
CA VAL A 145 -25.28 6.93 8.53
C VAL A 145 -25.84 8.36 8.58
N GLY A 146 -25.11 9.33 8.02
CA GLY A 146 -25.51 10.73 8.00
C GLY A 146 -26.78 11.05 7.21
N LYS A 147 -27.24 10.12 6.37
CA LYS A 147 -28.53 10.22 5.68
C LYS A 147 -29.72 10.06 6.60
N THR A 148 -29.55 9.25 7.64
CA THR A 148 -30.66 8.83 8.50
C THR A 148 -30.51 9.39 9.91
N PHE A 149 -29.28 9.59 10.36
CA PHE A 149 -28.95 9.96 11.73
C PHE A 149 -28.02 11.16 11.80
N ASP A 150 -28.04 11.82 12.96
CA ASP A 150 -27.05 12.82 13.31
C ASP A 150 -25.67 12.17 13.45
N VAL A 151 -24.65 12.74 12.80
CA VAL A 151 -23.32 12.12 12.75
C VAL A 151 -22.46 12.46 13.96
N ALA A 152 -22.88 13.30 14.91
CA ALA A 152 -22.04 13.74 16.02
C ALA A 152 -21.53 12.56 16.86
N LEU A 153 -22.44 11.72 17.37
CA LEU A 153 -22.07 10.54 18.17
C LEU A 153 -21.29 9.52 17.34
N PHE A 154 -21.74 9.27 16.11
CA PHE A 154 -21.06 8.35 15.20
C PHE A 154 -19.61 8.79 14.95
N THR A 155 -19.37 10.08 14.80
CA THR A 155 -18.04 10.66 14.59
C THR A 155 -17.13 10.44 15.81
N ILE A 156 -17.66 10.60 17.03
CA ILE A 156 -16.91 10.33 18.26
C ILE A 156 -16.51 8.85 18.32
N VAL A 157 -17.47 7.94 18.14
CA VAL A 157 -17.24 6.49 18.19
C VAL A 157 -16.27 6.05 17.10
N LEU A 158 -16.49 6.51 15.87
CA LEU A 158 -15.63 6.19 14.73
C LEU A 158 -14.20 6.66 14.95
N THR A 159 -14.03 7.90 15.44
CA THR A 159 -12.69 8.44 15.75
C THR A 159 -11.99 7.63 16.83
N PHE A 160 -12.70 7.29 17.91
CA PHE A 160 -12.16 6.45 18.96
C PHE A 160 -11.69 5.10 18.41
N VAL A 161 -12.54 4.41 17.64
CA VAL A 161 -12.22 3.11 17.05
C VAL A 161 -11.03 3.20 16.09
N LEU A 162 -11.03 4.17 15.18
CA LEU A 162 -9.96 4.33 14.18
C LEU A 162 -8.60 4.64 14.84
N VAL A 163 -8.57 5.56 15.81
CA VAL A 163 -7.35 5.94 16.53
C VAL A 163 -6.88 4.80 17.44
N TYR A 164 -7.81 4.09 18.09
CA TYR A 164 -7.50 2.92 18.90
C TYR A 164 -6.87 1.80 18.05
N LEU A 165 -7.50 1.44 16.93
CA LEU A 165 -6.99 0.42 16.01
C LEU A 165 -5.63 0.80 15.44
N PHE A 166 -5.45 2.06 15.03
CA PHE A 166 -4.16 2.56 14.56
C PHE A 166 -3.08 2.44 15.62
N GLY A 167 -3.36 2.93 16.83
CA GLY A 167 -2.39 2.91 17.92
C GLY A 167 -2.06 1.50 18.42
N PHE A 168 -3.02 0.58 18.38
CA PHE A 168 -2.80 -0.83 18.69
C PHE A 168 -1.96 -1.53 17.61
N TYR A 169 -2.25 -1.27 16.33
CA TYR A 169 -1.53 -1.87 15.20
C TYR A 169 -0.10 -1.34 15.06
N ASN A 170 0.11 -0.06 15.37
CA ASN A 170 1.40 0.62 15.43
C ASN A 170 2.12 0.44 16.79
N ARG A 171 1.80 -0.61 17.54
CA ARG A 171 2.52 -0.91 18.79
C ARG A 171 4.00 -1.23 18.51
N PRO A 172 4.94 -0.75 19.35
CA PRO A 172 6.34 -1.10 19.22
C PRO A 172 6.54 -2.62 19.38
N ASN A 173 7.33 -3.23 18.49
CA ASN A 173 7.69 -4.64 18.61
C ASN A 173 8.62 -4.80 19.82
N LEU A 174 8.12 -5.44 20.88
CA LEU A 174 8.87 -5.66 22.12
C LEU A 174 9.94 -6.75 22.01
N ASN A 175 9.83 -7.63 21.02
CA ASN A 175 10.86 -8.60 20.65
C ASN A 175 11.35 -8.26 19.25
N PRO A 176 12.57 -7.73 19.07
CA PRO A 176 13.17 -7.66 17.75
C PRO A 176 13.31 -9.10 17.25
N SER A 177 12.70 -9.41 16.11
CA SER A 177 12.86 -10.69 15.44
C SER A 177 14.36 -10.99 15.31
N THR A 178 14.77 -12.22 15.59
CA THR A 178 16.15 -12.67 15.34
C THR A 178 16.53 -12.37 13.89
N PRO A 179 17.81 -12.06 13.58
CA PRO A 179 18.24 -11.75 12.21
C PRO A 179 17.83 -12.81 11.17
N GLU A 180 17.73 -14.07 11.59
CA GLU A 180 17.29 -15.20 10.75
C GLU A 180 15.80 -15.15 10.39
N ASP A 181 14.93 -14.66 11.29
CA ASP A 181 13.49 -14.47 11.02
C ASP A 181 13.23 -13.32 10.03
N LEU A 182 14.16 -12.35 9.92
CA LEU A 182 14.08 -11.24 8.97
C LEU A 182 14.43 -11.64 7.53
N LEU A 183 15.08 -12.80 7.31
CA LEU A 183 15.45 -13.29 5.98
C LEU A 183 14.32 -14.05 5.27
N SER A 184 13.27 -14.44 5.99
CA SER A 184 12.10 -15.10 5.38
C SER A 184 11.31 -14.14 4.49
N TRP A 185 11.02 -14.53 3.24
CA TRP A 185 10.24 -13.70 2.31
C TRP A 185 8.89 -13.27 2.90
N ARG A 186 8.25 -14.14 3.70
CA ARG A 186 6.98 -13.84 4.36
C ARG A 186 7.13 -12.74 5.41
N ALA A 187 8.22 -12.76 6.16
CA ALA A 187 8.51 -11.74 7.17
C ALA A 187 8.80 -10.39 6.51
N MET A 188 9.64 -10.37 5.46
CA MET A 188 9.92 -9.17 4.67
C MET A 188 8.66 -8.59 4.03
N PHE A 189 7.81 -9.44 3.41
CA PHE A 189 6.53 -9.02 2.85
C PHE A 189 5.64 -8.40 3.92
N ARG A 190 5.45 -9.10 5.05
CA ARG A 190 4.61 -8.63 6.16
C ARG A 190 5.10 -7.31 6.72
N GLN A 191 6.41 -7.13 6.87
CA GLN A 191 7.01 -5.90 7.37
C GLN A 191 6.78 -4.73 6.40
N ARG A 192 7.07 -4.92 5.11
CA ARG A 192 6.86 -3.88 4.09
C ARG A 192 5.39 -3.53 3.91
N TYR A 193 4.52 -4.55 3.87
CA TYR A 193 3.07 -4.35 3.84
C TYR A 193 2.59 -3.59 5.07
N LYS A 194 3.00 -4.00 6.28
CA LYS A 194 2.63 -3.34 7.54
C LYS A 194 3.06 -1.86 7.54
N SER A 195 4.30 -1.58 7.13
CA SER A 195 4.80 -0.20 7.04
C SER A 195 4.00 0.64 6.04
N GLY A 196 3.79 0.13 4.82
CA GLY A 196 2.99 0.82 3.81
C GLY A 196 1.53 1.02 4.23
N PHE A 197 0.95 0.05 4.94
CA PHE A 197 -0.41 0.14 5.47
C PHE A 197 -0.53 1.19 6.56
N ILE A 198 0.44 1.28 7.48
CA ILE A 198 0.46 2.32 8.52
C ILE A 198 0.52 3.71 7.89
N ASP A 199 1.47 3.92 6.96
CA ASP A 199 1.60 5.20 6.25
C ASP A 199 0.34 5.54 5.45
N GLY A 200 -0.21 4.56 4.71
CA GLY A 200 -1.43 4.74 3.92
C GLY A 200 -2.66 5.01 4.78
N PHE A 201 -2.80 4.32 5.92
CA PHE A 201 -3.89 4.53 6.85
C PHE A 201 -3.83 5.91 7.51
N GLU A 202 -2.64 6.40 7.84
CA GLU A 202 -2.43 7.77 8.35
C GLU A 202 -2.92 8.83 7.34
N VAL A 203 -2.58 8.65 6.06
CA VAL A 203 -3.07 9.50 4.96
C VAL A 203 -4.59 9.41 4.82
N VAL A 204 -5.14 8.20 4.87
CA VAL A 204 -6.59 7.96 4.78
C VAL A 204 -7.34 8.65 5.91
N LEU A 205 -6.87 8.55 7.15
CA LEU A 205 -7.48 9.25 8.28
C LEU A 205 -7.50 10.76 8.05
N PHE A 206 -6.37 11.31 7.61
CA PHE A 206 -6.27 12.75 7.33
C PHE A 206 -7.22 13.20 6.23
N ILE A 207 -7.21 12.52 5.07
CA ILE A 207 -8.10 12.86 3.95
C ILE A 207 -9.57 12.63 4.34
N PHE A 208 -9.89 11.56 5.06
CA PHE A 208 -11.23 11.27 5.54
C PHE A 208 -11.76 12.43 6.40
N PHE A 209 -11.02 12.87 7.42
CA PHE A 209 -11.47 14.00 8.25
C PHE A 209 -11.55 15.31 7.46
N LEU A 210 -10.70 15.51 6.46
CA LEU A 210 -10.80 16.68 5.58
C LEU A 210 -12.02 16.66 4.66
N THR A 211 -12.51 15.48 4.27
CA THR A 211 -13.55 15.32 3.23
C THR A 211 -14.90 14.88 3.74
N MET A 212 -15.02 14.40 4.99
CA MET A 212 -16.26 13.83 5.53
C MET A 212 -17.46 14.80 5.51
N ASP A 213 -17.21 16.10 5.65
CA ASP A 213 -18.19 17.19 5.61
C ASP A 213 -18.49 17.70 4.20
N SER A 214 -17.79 17.24 3.16
CA SER A 214 -18.05 17.66 1.78
C SER A 214 -19.44 17.22 1.32
N THR A 215 -20.20 18.14 0.75
CA THR A 215 -21.56 17.86 0.22
C THR A 215 -21.53 17.13 -1.12
N LYS A 216 -20.42 17.24 -1.87
CA LYS A 216 -20.25 16.61 -3.18
C LYS A 216 -18.99 15.76 -3.20
N ILE A 217 -19.17 14.46 -3.38
CA ILE A 217 -18.09 13.48 -3.52
C ILE A 217 -18.33 12.72 -4.82
N PHE A 218 -17.40 12.84 -5.76
CA PHE A 218 -17.58 12.43 -7.17
C PHE A 218 -17.82 10.92 -7.37
N PHE A 219 -17.35 10.09 -6.44
CA PHE A 219 -17.47 8.63 -6.55
C PHE A 219 -18.64 8.05 -5.73
N LEU A 220 -19.34 8.87 -4.95
CA LEU A 220 -20.52 8.44 -4.21
C LEU A 220 -21.78 8.68 -5.06
N PRO A 221 -22.79 7.80 -4.96
CA PRO A 221 -24.07 8.02 -5.63
C PRO A 221 -24.71 9.32 -5.12
N GLU A 222 -25.45 10.02 -5.97
CA GLU A 222 -26.08 11.30 -5.64
C GLU A 222 -26.95 11.24 -4.39
N SER A 223 -27.59 10.09 -4.14
CA SER A 223 -28.40 9.86 -2.93
C SER A 223 -27.64 9.95 -1.60
N LEU A 224 -26.30 9.93 -1.62
CA LEU A 224 -25.41 10.08 -0.46
C LEU A 224 -24.70 11.44 -0.42
N ASN A 225 -24.84 12.28 -1.46
CA ASN A 225 -24.30 13.63 -1.54
C ASN A 225 -25.26 14.63 -0.86
N ILE A 226 -25.37 14.50 0.46
CA ILE A 226 -26.27 15.28 1.29
C ILE A 226 -25.49 16.13 2.30
N GLU A 227 -26.13 17.21 2.75
CA GLU A 227 -25.66 17.99 3.88
C GLU A 227 -25.80 17.19 5.17
N LEU A 228 -24.70 17.06 5.90
CA LEU A 228 -24.66 16.34 7.15
C LEU A 228 -25.11 17.25 8.30
N ARG A 229 -25.75 16.65 9.30
CA ARG A 229 -26.16 17.32 10.54
C ARG A 229 -25.37 16.72 11.70
N ALA A 230 -24.74 17.59 12.50
CA ALA A 230 -24.06 17.18 13.72
C ALA A 230 -24.44 18.09 14.89
N LYS A 231 -25.40 17.67 15.69
CA LYS A 231 -25.87 18.37 16.88
C LYS A 231 -25.54 17.57 18.14
N ILE A 232 -25.03 18.27 19.15
CA ILE A 232 -24.92 17.75 20.51
C ILE A 232 -25.77 18.64 21.40
N SER A 233 -26.85 18.08 21.95
CA SER A 233 -27.90 18.86 22.64
C SER A 233 -28.40 19.98 21.73
N ASP A 234 -28.27 21.24 22.12
CA ASP A 234 -28.73 22.41 21.36
C ASP A 234 -27.65 23.02 20.46
N TYR A 235 -26.49 22.36 20.35
CA TYR A 235 -25.31 22.93 19.71
C TYR A 235 -25.01 22.29 18.35
N ASP A 236 -24.84 23.11 17.31
CA ASP A 236 -24.46 22.65 15.97
C ASP A 236 -22.92 22.67 15.77
N LEU A 237 -22.35 21.48 15.57
CA LEU A 237 -20.94 21.25 15.30
C LEU A 237 -20.55 21.46 13.83
N MET A 238 -21.52 21.62 12.92
CA MET A 238 -21.25 21.90 11.51
C MET A 238 -20.88 23.36 11.26
N VAL A 239 -21.09 24.25 12.23
CA VAL A 239 -20.65 25.64 12.18
C VAL A 239 -19.13 25.73 12.16
N ARG A 240 -18.58 26.66 11.37
CA ARG A 240 -17.13 26.89 11.27
C ARG A 240 -16.56 27.37 12.59
N SER A 241 -15.37 26.87 12.92
CA SER A 241 -14.78 27.05 14.25
C SER A 241 -14.40 28.49 14.59
N PHE A 242 -14.04 29.30 13.59
CA PHE A 242 -13.67 30.71 13.75
C PHE A 242 -14.85 31.69 13.90
N MET A 243 -16.10 31.25 13.70
CA MET A 243 -17.26 32.14 13.82
C MET A 243 -17.49 32.55 15.29
N TYR A 244 -17.46 33.86 15.54
CA TYR A 244 -17.52 34.49 16.86
C TYR A 244 -18.90 34.48 17.55
N THR A 245 -19.99 34.26 16.79
CA THR A 245 -21.37 34.22 17.31
C THR A 245 -21.52 33.12 18.36
N ASP A 246 -22.03 33.44 19.57
CA ASP A 246 -22.51 32.63 20.73
C ASP A 246 -21.88 31.27 21.07
N HIS A 247 -20.81 30.89 20.39
CA HIS A 247 -20.36 29.51 20.27
C HIS A 247 -18.82 29.38 20.28
N MET A 248 -18.10 30.51 20.36
CA MET A 248 -16.64 30.55 20.52
C MET A 248 -16.16 29.83 21.79
N ARG A 249 -16.98 29.84 22.85
CA ARG A 249 -16.69 29.14 24.11
C ARG A 249 -16.44 27.64 23.90
N VAL A 250 -17.22 27.00 23.02
CA VAL A 250 -17.06 25.56 22.74
C VAL A 250 -15.79 25.29 21.94
N THR A 251 -15.49 26.11 20.92
CA THR A 251 -14.22 26.03 20.18
C THR A 251 -13.03 26.13 21.15
N ILE A 252 -13.04 27.13 22.04
CA ILE A 252 -11.98 27.33 23.04
C ILE A 252 -11.90 26.13 23.98
N ASN A 253 -13.02 25.64 24.50
CA ASN A 253 -13.03 24.48 25.39
C ASN A 253 -12.44 23.23 24.71
N LEU A 254 -12.73 22.99 23.43
CA LEU A 254 -12.17 21.87 22.68
C LEU A 254 -10.65 22.01 22.51
N VAL A 255 -10.17 23.20 22.16
CA VAL A 255 -8.73 23.48 22.03
C VAL A 255 -8.02 23.33 23.38
N ILE A 256 -8.59 23.87 24.45
CA ILE A 256 -8.07 23.73 25.82
C ILE A 256 -8.01 22.26 26.23
N LEU A 257 -9.10 21.50 26.04
CA LEU A 257 -9.17 20.09 26.40
C LEU A 257 -8.11 19.27 25.67
N ALA A 258 -7.97 19.46 24.36
CA ALA A 258 -6.97 18.78 23.55
C ALA A 258 -5.54 19.17 23.97
N THR A 259 -5.31 20.45 24.26
CA THR A 259 -4.00 20.94 24.74
C THR A 259 -3.65 20.35 26.10
N ILE A 260 -4.57 20.34 27.07
CA ILE A 260 -4.35 19.78 28.41
C ILE A 260 -4.05 18.28 28.33
N THR A 261 -4.85 17.53 27.57
CA THR A 261 -4.68 16.08 27.37
C THR A 261 -3.26 15.77 26.88
N GLU A 262 -2.76 16.63 26.01
CA GLU A 262 -1.46 16.43 25.40
C GLU A 262 -0.28 16.89 26.26
N ILE A 263 -0.43 17.98 27.00
CA ILE A 263 0.51 18.35 28.07
C ILE A 263 0.65 17.19 29.05
N PHE A 264 -0.47 16.56 29.42
CA PHE A 264 -0.48 15.40 30.30
C PHE A 264 0.26 14.20 29.68
N ARG A 265 0.00 13.86 28.42
CA ARG A 265 0.74 12.80 27.69
C ARG A 265 2.25 13.05 27.65
N ASN A 266 2.66 14.26 27.34
CA ASN A 266 4.09 14.60 27.27
C ASN A 266 4.75 14.54 28.66
N THR A 267 4.03 14.95 29.70
CA THR A 267 4.50 14.80 31.09
C THR A 267 4.70 13.32 31.44
N MET A 268 3.75 12.45 31.09
CA MET A 268 3.88 11.01 31.30
C MET A 268 5.07 10.40 30.56
N LYS A 269 5.36 10.83 29.32
CA LYS A 269 6.56 10.39 28.57
C LYS A 269 7.84 10.77 29.30
N VAL A 270 7.96 12.02 29.76
CA VAL A 270 9.13 12.48 30.51
C VAL A 270 9.30 11.68 31.80
N VAL A 271 8.21 11.41 32.53
CA VAL A 271 8.24 10.60 33.76
C VAL A 271 8.65 9.15 33.46
N ALA A 272 8.07 8.53 32.42
CA ALA A 272 8.38 7.17 32.03
C ALA A 272 9.83 7.01 31.56
N GLY A 273 10.32 7.94 30.72
CA GLY A 273 11.71 8.00 30.28
C GLY A 273 12.68 8.23 31.45
N ALA A 274 12.32 9.09 32.41
CA ALA A 274 13.13 9.32 33.60
C ALA A 274 13.21 8.05 34.46
N ARG A 275 12.12 7.29 34.60
CA ARG A 275 12.13 5.99 35.29
C ARG A 275 13.05 4.99 34.58
N GLN A 276 13.00 4.92 33.25
CA GLN A 276 13.86 4.02 32.47
C GLN A 276 15.34 4.37 32.62
N HIS A 277 15.71 5.65 32.44
CA HIS A 277 17.08 6.13 32.63
C HIS A 277 17.58 5.93 34.05
N TYR A 278 16.71 6.12 35.06
CA TYR A 278 17.05 5.86 36.45
C TYR A 278 17.34 4.37 36.72
N ILE A 279 16.54 3.45 36.16
CA ILE A 279 16.78 2.00 36.29
C ILE A 279 18.08 1.61 35.58
N LEU A 280 18.32 2.13 34.38
CA LEU A 280 19.52 1.87 33.59
C LEU A 280 20.79 2.37 34.30
N ASP A 281 20.79 3.61 34.75
CA ASP A 281 21.91 4.20 35.51
C ASP A 281 22.14 3.42 36.82
N LYS A 282 21.08 2.94 37.49
CA LYS A 282 21.21 2.08 38.68
C LYS A 282 21.92 0.75 38.36
N THR A 283 21.59 0.10 37.24
CA THR A 283 22.22 -1.18 36.84
C THR A 283 23.68 -1.04 36.41
N ILE A 284 24.08 0.13 35.89
CA ILE A 284 25.45 0.40 35.41
C ILE A 284 26.36 0.82 36.58
N ASP A 285 25.89 1.66 37.50
CA ASP A 285 26.67 2.16 38.65
C ASP A 285 26.94 1.08 39.73
N GLU A 286 26.21 -0.03 39.75
CA GLU A 286 26.55 -1.18 40.61
C GLU A 286 27.93 -1.81 40.22
N SER A 287 28.44 -1.52 39.02
CA SER A 287 29.77 -1.97 38.55
C SER A 287 30.91 -0.95 38.71
N LYS A 288 30.62 0.33 38.97
CA LYS A 288 31.63 1.40 39.10
C LYS A 288 31.22 2.41 40.18
N THR A 289 31.93 2.36 41.31
CA THR A 289 32.06 3.40 42.33
C THR A 289 30.76 4.08 42.79
N ALA A 290 30.18 3.56 43.87
CA ALA A 290 29.06 4.14 44.60
C ALA A 290 29.41 5.51 45.22
N SER A 291 29.17 6.61 44.51
CA SER A 291 29.23 7.97 45.09
C SER A 291 28.18 8.94 44.53
N TYR A 292 27.09 8.43 43.95
CA TYR A 292 25.97 9.29 43.53
C TYR A 292 24.82 9.23 44.53
N SER A 293 24.51 10.38 45.16
CA SER A 293 23.32 10.54 45.98
C SER A 293 22.05 10.25 45.17
N ARG A 294 21.03 9.66 45.82
CA ARG A 294 19.75 9.29 45.17
C ARG A 294 19.09 10.48 44.46
N SER A 295 19.19 11.67 45.04
CA SER A 295 18.67 12.92 44.47
C SER A 295 19.38 13.32 43.17
N LEU A 296 20.70 13.16 43.09
CA LEU A 296 21.46 13.50 41.88
C LEU A 296 21.15 12.56 40.71
N ARG A 297 20.95 11.26 41.00
CA ARG A 297 20.52 10.28 39.99
C ARG A 297 19.13 10.57 39.43
N ILE A 298 18.18 10.92 40.29
CA ILE A 298 16.84 11.33 39.86
C ILE A 298 16.93 12.59 38.98
N LYS A 299 17.70 13.59 39.40
CA LYS A 299 17.88 14.83 38.64
C LYS A 299 18.54 14.58 37.27
N ASN A 300 19.54 13.70 37.20
CA ASN A 300 20.21 13.35 35.96
C ASN A 300 19.29 12.53 35.03
N ALA A 301 18.53 11.58 35.56
CA ALA A 301 17.57 10.80 34.77
C ALA A 301 16.44 11.67 34.20
N ILE A 302 15.92 12.63 34.98
CA ILE A 302 14.94 13.61 34.50
C ILE A 302 15.57 14.50 33.41
N ARG A 303 16.80 14.97 33.60
CA ARG A 303 17.49 15.80 32.60
C ARG A 303 17.73 15.05 31.29
N LYS A 304 18.18 13.79 31.34
CA LYS A 304 18.34 12.93 30.16
C LYS A 304 16.99 12.71 29.46
N SER A 305 15.96 12.34 30.22
CA SER A 305 14.60 12.16 29.69
C SER A 305 14.04 13.42 29.03
N PHE A 306 14.23 14.58 29.65
CA PHE A 306 13.81 15.85 29.07
C PHE A 306 14.59 16.21 27.81
N HIS A 307 15.89 15.91 27.78
CA HIS A 307 16.70 16.13 26.58
C HIS A 307 16.22 15.27 25.41
N ASP A 308 15.96 13.98 25.65
CA ASP A 308 15.44 13.05 24.64
C ASP A 308 14.03 13.48 24.17
N ALA A 309 13.18 13.94 25.08
CA ALA A 309 11.82 14.35 24.78
C ALA A 309 11.71 15.76 24.17
N LYS A 310 12.76 16.60 24.24
CA LYS A 310 12.71 18.02 23.84
C LYS A 310 12.37 18.16 22.36
N ASP A 311 13.09 17.46 21.49
CA ASP A 311 12.90 17.60 20.04
C ASP A 311 11.54 17.03 19.61
N ASP A 312 11.11 15.93 20.23
CA ASP A 312 9.78 15.36 20.03
C ASP A 312 8.68 16.31 20.49
N LEU A 313 8.88 17.00 21.62
CA LEU A 313 7.95 17.98 22.16
C LEU A 313 7.84 19.21 21.25
N VAL A 314 8.95 19.70 20.69
CA VAL A 314 8.94 20.81 19.72
C VAL A 314 8.20 20.40 18.44
N LYS A 315 8.57 19.27 17.83
CA LYS A 315 7.89 18.74 16.62
C LYS A 315 6.39 18.58 16.86
N PHE A 316 6.04 18.07 18.04
CA PHE A 316 4.67 17.88 18.45
C PHE A 316 3.88 19.21 18.60
N ILE A 317 4.46 20.21 19.27
CA ILE A 317 3.84 21.54 19.43
C ILE A 317 3.64 22.20 18.06
N THR A 318 4.66 22.15 17.19
CA THR A 318 4.58 22.70 15.84
C THR A 318 3.49 22.02 15.03
N PHE A 319 3.42 20.69 15.04
CA PHE A 319 2.37 19.93 14.36
C PHE A 319 0.98 20.33 14.85
N THR A 320 0.79 20.33 16.16
CA THR A 320 -0.50 20.60 16.79
C THR A 320 -0.96 22.04 16.53
N THR A 321 -0.04 22.99 16.52
CA THR A 321 -0.34 24.41 16.23
C THR A 321 -0.78 24.59 14.79
N VAL A 322 -0.06 24.01 13.82
CA VAL A 322 -0.43 24.04 12.39
C VAL A 322 -1.79 23.39 12.19
N LEU A 323 -1.99 22.25 12.85
CA LEU A 323 -3.19 21.46 12.73
C LEU A 323 -4.40 22.22 13.31
N PHE A 324 -4.31 22.77 14.53
CA PHE A 324 -5.36 23.63 15.07
C PHE A 324 -5.62 24.85 14.17
N GLY A 325 -4.57 25.50 13.67
CA GLY A 325 -4.70 26.61 12.72
C GLY A 325 -5.51 26.23 11.47
N ALA A 326 -5.23 25.07 10.87
CA ALA A 326 -6.00 24.56 9.73
C ALA A 326 -7.45 24.25 10.12
N PHE A 327 -7.67 23.56 11.24
CA PHE A 327 -9.01 23.15 11.69
C PHE A 327 -9.90 24.31 12.18
N MET A 328 -9.34 25.48 12.46
CA MET A 328 -10.13 26.70 12.72
C MET A 328 -11.02 27.11 11.54
N PHE A 329 -10.62 26.80 10.31
CA PHE A 329 -11.39 27.11 9.09
C PHE A 329 -12.48 26.08 8.78
N PHE A 330 -12.45 24.92 9.44
CA PHE A 330 -13.37 23.82 9.23
C PHE A 330 -14.49 23.77 10.28
N PRO A 331 -15.54 22.96 10.05
CA PRO A 331 -16.55 22.66 11.05
C PRO A 331 -15.96 22.19 12.38
N ARG A 332 -16.56 22.62 13.50
CA ARG A 332 -16.14 22.26 14.86
C ARG A 332 -16.19 20.77 15.14
N LEU A 333 -16.98 20.01 14.39
CA LEU A 333 -16.97 18.56 14.41
C LEU A 333 -15.55 18.00 14.21
N LYS A 334 -14.72 18.64 13.38
CA LYS A 334 -13.31 18.24 13.18
C LYS A 334 -12.42 18.59 14.36
N LEU A 335 -12.71 19.67 15.09
CA LEU A 335 -12.01 19.95 16.35
C LEU A 335 -12.37 18.92 17.43
N LEU A 336 -13.64 18.49 17.46
CA LEU A 336 -14.09 17.43 18.35
C LEU A 336 -13.36 16.11 18.06
N THR A 337 -13.18 15.74 16.78
CA THR A 337 -12.41 14.53 16.43
C THR A 337 -10.97 14.60 16.91
N LEU A 338 -10.33 15.78 16.89
CA LEU A 338 -8.99 15.94 17.47
C LEU A 338 -8.97 15.76 18.97
N GLY A 339 -9.95 16.33 19.68
CA GLY A 339 -10.08 16.13 21.13
C GLY A 339 -10.25 14.65 21.48
N VAL A 340 -11.15 13.95 20.77
CA VAL A 340 -11.37 12.51 20.93
C VAL A 340 -10.12 11.71 20.58
N ALA A 341 -9.41 12.06 19.51
CA ALA A 341 -8.17 11.40 19.11
C ALA A 341 -7.05 11.59 20.14
N SER A 342 -6.92 12.78 20.73
CA SER A 342 -5.96 13.06 21.81
C SER A 342 -6.29 12.23 23.06
N LEU A 343 -7.56 12.19 23.47
CA LEU A 343 -8.02 11.41 24.61
C LEU A 343 -7.83 9.90 24.40
N THR A 344 -8.15 9.40 23.21
CA THR A 344 -7.96 7.98 22.84
C THR A 344 -6.49 7.60 22.87
N ASN A 345 -5.63 8.49 22.37
CA ASN A 345 -4.19 8.28 22.42
C ASN A 345 -3.65 8.29 23.86
N LEU A 346 -4.17 9.15 24.73
CA LEU A 346 -3.86 9.15 26.16
C LEU A 346 -4.27 7.80 26.78
N PHE A 347 -5.47 7.32 26.49
CA PHE A 347 -5.95 6.02 26.95
C PHE A 347 -5.05 4.86 26.48
N LEU A 348 -4.63 4.87 25.22
CA LEU A 348 -3.68 3.88 24.69
C LEU A 348 -2.31 3.95 25.37
N ASP A 349 -1.83 5.14 25.73
CA ASP A 349 -0.56 5.31 26.43
C ASP A 349 -0.63 4.74 27.87
N PHE A 350 -1.79 4.80 28.52
CA PHE A 350 -2.04 4.09 29.78
C PHE A 350 -2.10 2.57 29.62
N MET A 351 -2.80 2.09 28.58
CA MET A 351 -2.97 0.65 28.33
C MET A 351 -1.68 -0.03 27.83
N ILE A 352 -0.83 0.71 27.10
CA ILE A 352 0.41 0.19 26.52
C ILE A 352 1.58 1.12 26.90
N PRO A 353 2.08 1.03 28.15
CA PRO A 353 3.13 1.93 28.65
C PRO A 353 4.43 1.92 27.83
N ALA A 354 4.72 0.82 27.13
CA ALA A 354 5.86 0.72 26.23
C ALA A 354 5.86 1.77 25.10
N ARG A 355 4.70 2.34 24.74
CA ARG A 355 4.59 3.43 23.75
C ARG A 355 5.18 4.75 24.24
N LEU A 356 5.33 4.93 25.56
CA LEU A 356 5.87 6.14 26.17
C LEU A 356 7.40 6.20 26.13
N THR A 357 8.05 5.04 26.03
CA THR A 357 9.52 4.89 26.14
C THR A 357 10.18 4.34 24.88
N SER A 358 9.41 3.79 23.93
CA SER A 358 9.96 3.32 22.66
C SER A 358 10.42 4.48 21.78
N LYS A 359 11.63 4.38 21.19
CA LYS A 359 12.03 5.22 20.04
C LYS A 359 11.01 4.97 18.92
N ARG A 360 10.11 5.92 18.70
CA ARG A 360 9.09 5.78 17.66
C ARG A 360 9.76 5.70 16.29
N SER A 361 9.23 4.81 15.44
CA SER A 361 9.37 4.98 13.99
C SER A 361 8.76 6.35 13.65
N ASN A 362 9.51 7.22 12.97
CA ASN A 362 8.98 8.52 12.55
C ASN A 362 7.77 8.29 11.63
N ASP A 363 6.56 8.57 12.14
CA ASP A 363 5.29 8.53 11.39
C ASP A 363 5.37 9.45 10.14
N LEU A 364 4.53 9.21 9.12
CA LEU A 364 4.65 9.89 7.83
C LEU A 364 4.50 11.40 7.97
N PHE A 365 3.52 11.89 8.73
CA PHE A 365 3.35 13.32 8.95
C PHE A 365 4.53 13.93 9.69
N SER A 366 5.08 13.23 10.69
CA SER A 366 6.30 13.68 11.39
C SER A 366 7.49 13.80 10.43
N ARG A 367 7.66 12.84 9.50
CA ARG A 367 8.71 12.91 8.46
C ARG A 367 8.52 14.08 7.50
N ILE A 368 7.27 14.37 7.10
CA ILE A 368 6.96 15.50 6.22
C ILE A 368 7.23 16.83 6.93
N ILE A 369 6.78 16.98 8.17
CA ILE A 369 6.93 18.21 8.97
C ILE A 369 8.41 18.49 9.24
N VAL A 370 9.17 17.47 9.63
CA VAL A 370 10.62 17.58 9.80
C VAL A 370 11.30 18.11 8.53
N LYS A 371 10.91 17.60 7.36
CA LYS A 371 11.45 18.09 6.08
C LYS A 371 11.01 19.51 5.73
N VAL A 372 9.73 19.84 5.95
CA VAL A 372 9.15 21.15 5.60
C VAL A 372 9.69 22.26 6.51
N PHE A 373 9.77 21.99 7.82
CA PHE A 373 10.19 22.97 8.83
C PHE A 373 11.68 22.88 9.19
N LYS A 374 12.43 21.96 8.57
CA LYS A 374 13.87 21.71 8.83
C LYS A 374 14.18 21.47 10.31
N LEU A 375 13.37 20.62 10.96
CA LEU A 375 13.43 20.32 12.40
C LEU A 375 14.29 19.10 12.77
#